data_AF-A0A7Y1V7Q6-F1
#
_entry.id   AF-A0A7Y1V7Q6-F1
#
_cell.length_a   1.000
_cell.length_b   1.000
_cell.length_c   1.000
_cell.angle_alpha   90.00
_cell.angle_beta   90.00
_cell.angle_gamma   90.00
#
_symmetry.space_group_name_H-M   'P 1'
#
loop_
_entity.id
_entity.type
_entity.pdbx_description
1 polymer ?
#
loop_
_entity_poly.entity_id
_entity_poly.type
_entity_poly.pdbx_seq_one_letter_code
_entity_poly.pdbx_strand_id
1 'polypeptide(L)'
;MDYIEIKEICEANTEATEELIEEQVYYAVAKEDLERKLDKLLAKYKIIVRKFAKPSIAEFQMQYFAHRVFKKNGLINKHLKHAFFKDLDEIKRGFLEHWAKYPWKYTFSVITKQPADEFFEMRDVFSGEEFLVYSPGISKGLQEKSIELWYLLIAFNGSCWQTYGPIGELAGFQAGDIHYYTALLKPDHWPISEQDILANVEKNPVPYFMLLSGSNFPLVMHGDHQIVQMVAEFDCNGINGQALAKHFIVDQRDAVYQLSLKGWLEFPHYAVAYYDKKEALLRLSALTELGYQQLISHLNRYGFDLPDDPDFRVSVAMQKTGEDILKRDLLADPYQELFGEVVSDENSKAADKLNEVMAHLVPDINAGRVPDFAAVARKTGVNVKVVADLAKELIERMKGAK
;
A
#
# COMPACT_ATOMS: atom_id res chain seq x y z
N MET A 1 22.94 -18.59 -15.71
CA MET A 1 21.94 -19.25 -14.87
C MET A 1 21.06 -20.06 -15.81
N ASP A 2 20.88 -21.35 -15.56
CA ASP A 2 20.04 -22.20 -16.40
C ASP A 2 18.60 -22.11 -15.88
N TYR A 3 17.76 -21.32 -16.56
CA TYR A 3 16.37 -21.12 -16.14
C TYR A 3 15.48 -22.33 -16.45
N ILE A 4 15.90 -23.25 -17.32
CA ILE A 4 15.16 -24.49 -17.60
C ILE A 4 15.29 -25.42 -16.41
N GLU A 5 16.52 -25.65 -15.93
CA GLU A 5 16.78 -26.48 -14.75
C GLU A 5 16.11 -25.90 -13.49
N ILE A 6 16.19 -24.58 -13.28
CA ILE A 6 15.52 -23.95 -12.13
C ILE A 6 14.00 -24.10 -12.23
N LYS A 7 13.42 -24.02 -13.43
CA LYS A 7 11.97 -24.19 -13.63
C LYS A 7 11.52 -25.59 -13.26
N GLU A 8 12.24 -26.63 -13.67
CA GLU A 8 11.95 -28.02 -13.26
C GLU A 8 11.96 -28.18 -11.73
N ILE A 9 12.92 -27.57 -11.04
CA ILE A 9 12.97 -27.55 -9.57
C ILE A 9 11.76 -26.82 -8.98
N CYS A 10 11.35 -25.69 -9.58
CA CYS A 10 10.20 -24.93 -9.11
C CYS A 10 8.89 -25.69 -9.27
N GLU A 11 8.70 -26.36 -10.41
CA GLU A 11 7.51 -27.17 -10.69
C GLU A 11 7.41 -28.35 -9.72
N ALA A 12 8.51 -29.09 -9.53
CA ALA A 12 8.58 -30.18 -8.56
C ALA A 12 8.33 -29.70 -7.11
N ASN A 13 8.87 -28.53 -6.74
CA ASN A 13 8.63 -27.95 -5.41
C ASN A 13 7.18 -27.48 -5.23
N THR A 14 6.51 -27.01 -6.29
CA THR A 14 5.08 -26.65 -6.24
C THR A 14 4.24 -27.89 -5.91
N GLU A 15 4.43 -28.99 -6.64
CA GLU A 15 3.72 -30.25 -6.40
C GLU A 15 3.93 -30.76 -4.97
N ALA A 16 5.18 -30.76 -4.49
CA ALA A 16 5.51 -31.16 -3.13
C ALA A 16 4.88 -30.22 -2.07
N THR A 17 4.80 -28.92 -2.36
CA THR A 17 4.20 -27.94 -1.45
C THR A 17 2.70 -28.17 -1.30
N GLU A 18 1.99 -28.47 -2.38
CA GLU A 18 0.56 -28.79 -2.33
C GLU A 18 0.29 -29.99 -1.42
N GLU A 19 1.02 -31.09 -1.61
CA GLU A 19 0.89 -32.30 -0.80
C GLU A 19 1.23 -32.05 0.69
N LEU A 20 2.34 -31.35 0.96
CA LEU A 20 2.79 -31.09 2.33
C LEU A 20 1.88 -30.12 3.08
N ILE A 21 1.19 -29.22 2.39
CA ILE A 21 0.29 -28.28 3.06
C ILE A 21 -0.98 -28.97 3.54
N GLU A 22 -1.55 -29.88 2.74
CA GLU A 22 -2.73 -30.65 3.12
C GLU A 22 -2.51 -31.48 4.40
N GLU A 23 -1.32 -32.05 4.56
CA GLU A 23 -1.02 -32.85 5.76
C GLU A 23 -0.58 -31.97 6.94
N GLN A 24 0.36 -31.06 6.72
CA GLN A 24 1.13 -30.45 7.81
C GLN A 24 0.55 -29.13 8.30
N VAL A 25 0.04 -28.30 7.38
CA VAL A 25 -0.57 -27.05 7.80
C VAL A 25 -1.91 -27.33 8.47
N TYR A 26 -2.73 -28.25 7.95
CA TYR A 26 -3.99 -28.61 8.61
C TYR A 26 -3.77 -29.26 10.00
N TYR A 27 -2.72 -30.09 10.15
CA TYR A 27 -2.34 -30.59 11.47
C TYR A 27 -2.02 -29.45 12.45
N ALA A 28 -1.19 -28.49 12.02
CA ALA A 28 -0.81 -27.35 12.84
C ALA A 28 -2.02 -26.44 13.15
N VAL A 29 -2.91 -26.23 12.17
CA VAL A 29 -4.15 -25.46 12.32
C VAL A 29 -5.02 -26.04 13.42
N ALA A 30 -5.27 -27.35 13.37
CA ALA A 30 -6.09 -28.04 14.37
C ALA A 30 -5.44 -28.03 15.75
N LYS A 31 -4.13 -28.30 15.84
CA LYS A 31 -3.42 -28.41 17.12
C LYS A 31 -3.20 -27.07 17.83
N GLU A 32 -2.93 -26.02 17.07
CA GLU A 32 -2.60 -24.69 17.60
C GLU A 32 -3.75 -23.70 17.51
N ASP A 33 -4.95 -24.16 17.12
CA ASP A 33 -6.18 -23.39 17.08
C ASP A 33 -6.01 -22.10 16.24
N LEU A 34 -5.36 -22.26 15.07
CA LEU A 34 -5.02 -21.15 14.20
C LEU A 34 -6.25 -20.50 13.55
N GLU A 35 -7.29 -21.29 13.26
CA GLU A 35 -8.57 -20.79 12.75
C GLU A 35 -9.18 -19.77 13.71
N ARG A 36 -9.39 -20.15 14.98
CA ARG A 36 -9.98 -19.23 15.97
C ARG A 36 -9.12 -17.99 16.19
N LYS A 37 -7.79 -18.11 16.11
CA LYS A 37 -6.87 -16.96 16.18
C LYS A 37 -7.07 -16.03 14.99
N LEU A 38 -7.16 -16.59 13.77
CA LEU A 38 -7.38 -15.82 12.55
C LEU A 38 -8.76 -15.17 12.55
N ASP A 39 -9.82 -15.88 12.96
CA ASP A 39 -11.17 -15.35 13.05
C ASP A 39 -11.24 -14.12 13.97
N LYS A 40 -10.53 -14.15 15.10
CA LYS A 40 -10.42 -12.99 16.01
C LYS A 40 -9.73 -11.80 15.34
N LEU A 41 -8.76 -12.02 14.47
CA LEU A 41 -8.08 -10.96 13.72
C LEU A 41 -9.01 -10.41 12.62
N LEU A 42 -9.62 -11.29 11.82
CA LEU A 42 -10.55 -10.95 10.75
C LEU A 42 -11.82 -10.27 11.25
N ALA A 43 -12.28 -10.58 12.47
CA ALA A 43 -13.46 -9.97 13.07
C ALA A 43 -13.37 -8.44 13.14
N LYS A 44 -12.17 -7.88 13.31
CA LYS A 44 -11.93 -6.42 13.31
C LYS A 44 -12.19 -5.78 11.94
N TYR A 45 -12.10 -6.57 10.87
CA TYR A 45 -12.21 -6.12 9.48
C TYR A 45 -13.42 -6.71 8.77
N LYS A 46 -14.44 -7.18 9.51
CA LYS A 46 -15.61 -7.91 8.98
C LYS A 46 -16.29 -7.21 7.78
N ILE A 47 -16.32 -5.88 7.76
CA ILE A 47 -16.90 -5.11 6.66
C ILE A 47 -16.08 -5.26 5.37
N ILE A 48 -14.76 -5.23 5.47
CA ILE A 48 -13.85 -5.41 4.34
C ILE A 48 -13.81 -6.87 3.91
N VAL A 49 -13.78 -7.80 4.86
CA VAL A 49 -13.82 -9.25 4.57
C VAL A 49 -15.03 -9.61 3.69
N ARG A 50 -16.19 -8.97 3.92
CA ARG A 50 -17.40 -9.17 3.11
C ARG A 50 -17.30 -8.67 1.66
N LYS A 51 -16.32 -7.81 1.33
CA LYS A 51 -16.08 -7.37 -0.04
C LYS A 51 -15.35 -8.42 -0.88
N PHE A 52 -14.65 -9.36 -0.24
CA PHE A 52 -13.96 -10.43 -0.95
C PHE A 52 -14.91 -11.59 -1.28
N ALA A 53 -14.66 -12.25 -2.42
CA ALA A 53 -15.33 -13.51 -2.73
C ALA A 53 -14.88 -14.59 -1.73
N LYS A 54 -15.80 -15.53 -1.41
CA LYS A 54 -15.50 -16.63 -0.47
C LYS A 54 -14.24 -17.43 -0.82
N PRO A 55 -13.97 -17.80 -2.09
CA PRO A 55 -12.73 -18.50 -2.45
C PRO A 55 -11.48 -17.73 -2.04
N SER A 56 -11.40 -16.43 -2.33
CA SER A 56 -10.27 -15.60 -1.92
C SER A 56 -10.09 -15.52 -0.40
N ILE A 57 -11.16 -15.60 0.40
CA ILE A 57 -11.03 -15.67 1.87
C ILE A 57 -10.35 -16.99 2.28
N ALA A 58 -10.75 -18.12 1.69
CA ALA A 58 -10.13 -19.41 1.99
C ALA A 58 -8.64 -19.42 1.60
N GLU A 59 -8.28 -18.80 0.47
CA GLU A 59 -6.89 -18.66 0.04
C GLU A 59 -6.08 -17.78 1.00
N PHE A 60 -6.63 -16.65 1.48
CA PHE A 60 -5.97 -15.83 2.51
C PHE A 60 -5.79 -16.57 3.83
N GLN A 61 -6.78 -17.38 4.23
CA GLN A 61 -6.68 -18.23 5.42
C GLN A 61 -5.54 -19.22 5.25
N MET A 62 -5.46 -19.87 4.09
CA MET A 62 -4.42 -20.85 3.80
C MET A 62 -3.02 -20.21 3.80
N GLN A 63 -2.88 -19.07 3.14
CA GLN A 63 -1.64 -18.28 3.12
C GLN A 63 -1.22 -17.83 4.53
N TYR A 64 -2.17 -17.40 5.36
CA TYR A 64 -1.91 -17.06 6.77
C TYR A 64 -1.42 -18.28 7.55
N PHE A 65 -2.06 -19.45 7.41
CA PHE A 65 -1.65 -20.64 8.15
C PHE A 65 -0.28 -21.14 7.72
N ALA A 66 -0.01 -21.20 6.42
CA ALA A 66 1.30 -21.56 5.89
C ALA A 66 2.39 -20.63 6.45
N HIS A 67 2.14 -19.31 6.46
CA HIS A 67 3.04 -18.35 7.11
C HIS A 67 3.23 -18.65 8.60
N ARG A 68 2.16 -18.90 9.38
CA ARG A 68 2.31 -19.22 10.82
C ARG A 68 3.14 -20.48 11.06
N VAL A 69 3.07 -21.46 10.16
CA VAL A 69 3.82 -22.71 10.26
C VAL A 69 5.29 -22.51 9.88
N PHE A 70 5.56 -21.90 8.72
CA PHE A 70 6.89 -21.89 8.10
C PHE A 70 7.68 -20.59 8.30
N LYS A 71 7.12 -19.56 8.93
CA LYS A 71 7.87 -18.32 9.22
C LYS A 71 9.00 -18.54 10.22
N LYS A 72 9.85 -17.53 10.37
CA LYS A 72 10.92 -17.52 11.38
C LYS A 72 10.33 -17.71 12.77
N ASN A 73 10.85 -18.69 13.52
CA ASN A 73 10.31 -19.12 14.81
C ASN A 73 8.84 -19.61 14.74
N GLY A 74 8.43 -20.12 13.57
CA GLY A 74 7.11 -20.72 13.33
C GLY A 74 6.96 -22.11 13.92
N LEU A 75 5.79 -22.71 13.67
CA LEU A 75 5.39 -23.98 14.28
C LEU A 75 6.15 -25.20 13.73
N ILE A 76 6.76 -25.10 12.55
CA ILE A 76 7.42 -26.24 11.90
C ILE A 76 8.53 -26.85 12.78
N ASN A 77 9.31 -26.01 13.47
CA ASN A 77 10.38 -26.47 14.37
C ASN A 77 9.87 -27.27 15.58
N LYS A 78 8.65 -26.99 16.02
CA LYS A 78 7.97 -27.75 17.09
C LYS A 78 7.43 -29.07 16.53
N HIS A 79 6.90 -29.05 15.31
CA HIS A 79 6.23 -30.17 14.68
C HIS A 79 7.19 -31.24 14.14
N LEU A 80 8.34 -30.87 13.59
CA LEU A 80 9.38 -31.81 13.14
C LEU A 80 9.87 -32.78 14.22
N LYS A 81 9.70 -32.43 15.50
CA LYS A 81 10.07 -33.29 16.65
C LYS A 81 8.94 -34.25 17.09
N HIS A 82 7.74 -34.09 16.55
CA HIS A 82 6.55 -34.84 16.96
C HIS A 82 6.48 -36.21 16.26
N ALA A 83 5.91 -37.22 16.94
CA ALA A 83 5.86 -38.59 16.43
C ALA A 83 5.19 -38.70 15.04
N PHE A 84 4.14 -37.91 14.81
CA PHE A 84 3.45 -37.81 13.50
C PHE A 84 4.40 -37.53 12.32
N PHE A 85 5.49 -36.80 12.55
CA PHE A 85 6.44 -36.39 11.51
C PHE A 85 7.63 -37.35 11.39
N LYS A 86 7.74 -38.36 12.26
CA LYS A 86 8.84 -39.34 12.21
C LYS A 86 8.68 -40.34 11.06
N ASP A 87 7.43 -40.57 10.65
CA ASP A 87 7.07 -41.56 9.63
C ASP A 87 6.95 -40.94 8.23
N LEU A 88 7.24 -39.64 8.08
CA LEU A 88 7.36 -39.01 6.76
C LEU A 88 8.55 -39.61 6.02
N ASP A 89 8.40 -39.82 4.71
CA ASP A 89 9.51 -40.21 3.86
C ASP A 89 10.62 -39.14 3.85
N GLU A 90 11.81 -39.55 3.43
CA GLU A 90 13.01 -38.72 3.46
C GLU A 90 12.88 -37.44 2.63
N ILE A 91 12.12 -37.49 1.53
CA ILE A 91 11.92 -36.36 0.61
C ILE A 91 11.04 -35.31 1.28
N LYS A 92 9.85 -35.70 1.75
CA LYS A 92 8.91 -34.82 2.48
C LYS A 92 9.56 -34.19 3.69
N ARG A 93 10.30 -35.00 4.46
CA ARG A 93 11.04 -34.50 5.62
C ARG A 93 12.12 -33.50 5.23
N GLY A 94 12.84 -33.76 4.15
CA GLY A 94 13.85 -32.84 3.60
C GLY A 94 13.27 -31.46 3.27
N PHE A 95 12.10 -31.40 2.63
CA PHE A 95 11.41 -30.13 2.35
C PHE A 95 11.07 -29.36 3.63
N LEU A 96 10.50 -30.04 4.63
CA LEU A 96 10.11 -29.40 5.89
C LEU A 96 11.32 -28.90 6.69
N GLU A 97 12.41 -29.66 6.71
CA GLU A 97 13.68 -29.24 7.34
C GLU A 97 14.31 -28.06 6.59
N HIS A 98 14.22 -28.04 5.25
CA HIS A 98 14.66 -26.92 4.43
C HIS A 98 13.86 -25.64 4.73
N TRP A 99 12.53 -25.68 4.77
CA TRP A 99 11.71 -24.50 5.12
C TRP A 99 11.85 -24.09 6.58
N ALA A 100 12.19 -25.00 7.49
CA ALA A 100 12.54 -24.64 8.86
C ALA A 100 13.85 -23.81 8.91
N LYS A 101 14.79 -24.08 8.00
CA LYS A 101 16.07 -23.36 7.86
C LYS A 101 15.93 -22.06 7.05
N TYR A 102 15.06 -22.05 6.03
CA TYR A 102 14.78 -20.91 5.15
C TYR A 102 13.32 -20.51 5.30
N PRO A 103 13.00 -19.67 6.31
CA PRO A 103 11.62 -19.42 6.67
C PRO A 103 10.88 -18.62 5.60
N TRP A 104 9.59 -18.90 5.50
CA TRP A 104 8.71 -18.15 4.62
C TRP A 104 8.51 -16.75 5.18
N LYS A 105 8.41 -15.75 4.30
CA LYS A 105 8.25 -14.34 4.69
C LYS A 105 7.31 -13.61 3.76
N TYR A 106 6.59 -12.64 4.30
CA TYR A 106 5.89 -11.68 3.47
C TYR A 106 6.86 -10.61 2.96
N THR A 107 6.61 -10.12 1.76
CA THR A 107 7.39 -9.05 1.13
C THR A 107 6.47 -8.06 0.43
N PHE A 108 6.91 -6.80 0.43
CA PHE A 108 6.41 -5.78 -0.49
C PHE A 108 7.52 -5.50 -1.50
N SER A 109 7.30 -5.88 -2.76
CA SER A 109 8.37 -5.90 -3.75
C SER A 109 7.99 -5.21 -5.04
N VAL A 110 9.02 -4.72 -5.74
CA VAL A 110 8.92 -4.22 -7.11
C VAL A 110 9.73 -5.14 -8.04
N ILE A 111 9.27 -5.32 -9.27
CA ILE A 111 10.03 -6.03 -10.30
C ILE A 111 11.11 -5.08 -10.80
N THR A 112 12.37 -5.50 -10.74
CA THR A 112 13.51 -4.74 -11.28
C THR A 112 13.90 -5.24 -12.66
N LYS A 113 13.68 -6.53 -12.96
CA LYS A 113 13.98 -7.14 -14.26
C LYS A 113 13.22 -8.45 -14.45
N GLN A 114 12.96 -8.82 -15.70
CA GLN A 114 12.43 -10.14 -16.09
C GLN A 114 13.49 -10.88 -16.94
N PRO A 115 14.38 -11.68 -16.32
CA PRO A 115 15.47 -12.33 -17.07
C PRO A 115 15.02 -13.52 -17.93
N ALA A 116 13.89 -14.14 -17.62
CA ALA A 116 13.30 -15.25 -18.38
C ALA A 116 11.77 -15.30 -18.18
N ASP A 117 11.07 -16.13 -18.96
CA ASP A 117 9.63 -16.31 -18.81
C ASP A 117 9.28 -16.81 -17.40
N GLU A 118 8.28 -16.19 -16.76
CA GLU A 118 7.85 -16.45 -15.38
C GLU A 118 8.91 -16.23 -14.28
N PHE A 119 10.10 -15.72 -14.63
CA PHE A 119 11.19 -15.39 -13.71
C PHE A 119 11.35 -13.87 -13.57
N PHE A 120 11.39 -13.40 -12.33
CA PHE A 120 11.47 -11.98 -12.00
C PHE A 120 12.57 -11.72 -10.99
N GLU A 121 13.51 -10.83 -11.31
CA GLU A 121 14.34 -10.18 -10.29
C GLU A 121 13.47 -9.13 -9.60
N MET A 122 13.34 -9.26 -8.29
CA MET A 122 12.51 -8.39 -7.44
C MET A 122 13.35 -7.79 -6.33
N ARG A 123 12.93 -6.61 -5.86
CA ARG A 123 13.52 -5.96 -4.69
C ARG A 123 12.43 -5.69 -3.65
N ASP A 124 12.63 -6.16 -2.43
CA ASP A 124 11.79 -5.78 -1.30
C ASP A 124 12.05 -4.31 -0.97
N VAL A 125 10.99 -3.49 -0.97
CA VAL A 125 11.11 -2.03 -0.86
C VAL A 125 11.47 -1.55 0.54
N PHE A 126 11.45 -2.42 1.56
CA PHE A 126 11.80 -2.09 2.94
C PHE A 126 13.11 -2.72 3.39
N SER A 127 13.42 -3.95 2.98
CA SER A 127 14.70 -4.58 3.33
C SER A 127 15.83 -4.25 2.34
N GLY A 128 15.48 -3.80 1.13
CA GLY A 128 16.41 -3.62 0.03
C GLY A 128 16.96 -4.92 -0.56
N GLU A 129 16.50 -6.08 -0.07
CA GLU A 129 16.95 -7.39 -0.54
C GLU A 129 16.49 -7.62 -1.98
N GLU A 130 17.44 -7.97 -2.84
CA GLU A 130 17.18 -8.37 -4.22
C GLU A 130 17.18 -9.90 -4.34
N PHE A 131 16.21 -10.44 -5.07
CA PHE A 131 16.05 -11.88 -5.19
C PHE A 131 15.35 -12.28 -6.50
N LEU A 132 15.62 -13.50 -6.94
CA LEU A 132 14.94 -14.12 -8.09
C LEU A 132 13.69 -14.86 -7.62
N VAL A 133 12.56 -14.58 -8.24
CA VAL A 133 11.27 -15.24 -8.03
C VAL A 133 10.83 -15.96 -9.30
N TYR A 134 10.38 -17.21 -9.16
CA TYR A 134 9.56 -17.87 -10.16
C TYR A 134 8.09 -17.78 -9.77
N SER A 135 7.25 -17.21 -10.65
CA SER A 135 5.81 -17.11 -10.42
C SER A 135 5.01 -16.94 -11.72
N PRO A 136 4.34 -18.01 -12.20
CA PRO A 136 3.36 -17.91 -13.29
C PRO A 136 2.22 -16.92 -12.98
N GLY A 137 1.86 -16.78 -11.70
CA GLY A 137 0.82 -15.85 -11.26
C GLY A 137 1.21 -14.38 -11.45
N ILE A 138 2.49 -14.02 -11.26
CA ILE A 138 2.99 -12.67 -11.59
C ILE A 138 2.87 -12.40 -13.09
N SER A 139 3.26 -13.37 -13.95
CA SER A 139 3.10 -13.23 -15.40
C SER A 139 1.65 -12.97 -15.80
N LYS A 140 0.69 -13.66 -15.17
CA LYS A 140 -0.73 -13.43 -15.40
C LYS A 140 -1.18 -12.03 -14.95
N GLY A 141 -0.80 -11.60 -13.75
CA GLY A 141 -1.14 -10.26 -13.24
C GLY A 141 -0.63 -9.14 -14.14
N LEU A 142 0.59 -9.29 -14.68
CA LEU A 142 1.20 -8.33 -15.62
C LEU A 142 0.46 -8.23 -16.97
N GLN A 143 -0.26 -9.28 -17.39
CA GLN A 143 -1.11 -9.24 -18.59
C GLN A 143 -2.44 -8.50 -18.37
N GLU A 144 -2.86 -8.36 -17.10
CA GLU A 144 -4.16 -7.81 -16.75
C GLU A 144 -4.10 -6.31 -16.45
N LYS A 145 -3.03 -5.83 -15.79
CA LYS A 145 -2.89 -4.42 -15.37
C LYS A 145 -1.44 -4.05 -15.03
N SER A 146 -1.17 -2.74 -15.02
CA SER A 146 0.06 -2.20 -14.43
C SER A 146 0.03 -2.34 -12.90
N ILE A 147 1.11 -2.86 -12.32
CA ILE A 147 1.23 -3.14 -10.89
C ILE A 147 2.43 -2.37 -10.34
N GLU A 148 2.17 -1.55 -9.32
CA GLU A 148 3.19 -0.69 -8.70
C GLU A 148 3.91 -1.41 -7.56
N LEU A 149 3.18 -2.23 -6.80
CA LEU A 149 3.73 -2.95 -5.66
C LEU A 149 3.13 -4.35 -5.55
N TRP A 150 3.99 -5.34 -5.33
CA TRP A 150 3.62 -6.73 -5.14
C TRP A 150 3.67 -7.10 -3.67
N TYR A 151 2.55 -7.54 -3.11
CA TYR A 151 2.51 -8.13 -1.77
C TYR A 151 2.47 -9.65 -1.87
N LEU A 152 3.56 -10.31 -1.47
CA LEU A 152 3.78 -11.74 -1.72
C LEU A 152 4.10 -12.47 -0.41
N LEU A 153 3.64 -13.71 -0.27
CA LEU A 153 4.27 -14.69 0.61
C LEU A 153 5.24 -15.51 -0.24
N ILE A 154 6.52 -15.52 0.15
CA ILE A 154 7.57 -16.21 -0.62
C ILE A 154 8.26 -17.28 0.20
N ALA A 155 8.66 -18.35 -0.49
CA ALA A 155 9.41 -19.49 0.03
C ALA A 155 10.63 -19.77 -0.85
N PHE A 156 11.80 -19.99 -0.24
CA PHE A 156 13.00 -20.35 -0.98
C PHE A 156 13.05 -21.87 -1.19
N ASN A 157 13.22 -22.32 -2.43
CA ASN A 157 13.24 -23.76 -2.77
C ASN A 157 14.65 -24.35 -2.87
N GLY A 158 15.70 -23.56 -2.65
CA GLY A 158 17.10 -23.96 -2.83
C GLY A 158 17.77 -23.34 -4.05
N SER A 159 16.99 -22.97 -5.07
CA SER A 159 17.47 -22.37 -6.33
C SER A 159 16.95 -20.95 -6.53
N CYS A 160 15.68 -20.70 -6.22
CA CYS A 160 15.07 -19.37 -6.24
C CYS A 160 13.92 -19.27 -5.23
N TRP A 161 13.28 -18.11 -5.18
CA TRP A 161 12.05 -17.93 -4.41
C TRP A 161 10.82 -18.28 -5.26
N GLN A 162 9.76 -18.76 -4.61
CA GLN A 162 8.46 -19.02 -5.21
C GLN A 162 7.37 -18.34 -4.39
N THR A 163 6.33 -17.85 -5.07
CA THR A 163 5.15 -17.29 -4.43
C THR A 163 4.21 -18.38 -3.93
N TYR A 164 3.57 -18.18 -2.78
CA TYR A 164 2.53 -19.08 -2.27
C TYR A 164 1.23 -18.34 -1.95
N GLY A 165 0.10 -18.91 -2.39
CA GLY A 165 -1.23 -18.36 -2.15
C GLY A 165 -1.54 -17.10 -2.99
N PRO A 166 -2.48 -16.26 -2.55
CA PRO A 166 -2.86 -15.06 -3.28
C PRO A 166 -1.69 -14.10 -3.50
N ILE A 167 -1.60 -13.58 -4.72
CA ILE A 167 -0.64 -12.55 -5.10
C ILE A 167 -1.30 -11.19 -4.95
N GLY A 168 -0.69 -10.33 -4.15
CA GLY A 168 -1.20 -8.98 -3.93
C GLY A 168 -0.74 -8.02 -5.01
N GLU A 169 -1.60 -7.79 -6.00
CA GLU A 169 -1.34 -6.93 -7.16
C GLU A 169 -1.80 -5.49 -6.91
N LEU A 170 -0.98 -4.68 -6.24
CA LEU A 170 -1.38 -3.33 -5.82
C LEU A 170 -1.05 -2.31 -6.91
N ALA A 171 -2.06 -1.92 -7.71
CA ALA A 171 -1.90 -1.06 -8.89
C ALA A 171 -1.69 0.45 -8.59
N GLY A 172 -1.99 0.88 -7.36
CA GLY A 172 -1.93 2.29 -6.97
C GLY A 172 -1.26 2.52 -5.64
N PHE A 173 -0.56 1.52 -5.11
CA PHE A 173 0.11 1.57 -3.82
C PHE A 173 1.61 1.60 -4.02
N GLN A 174 2.30 2.43 -3.25
CA GLN A 174 3.75 2.57 -3.28
C GLN A 174 4.34 2.34 -1.88
N ALA A 175 5.67 2.28 -1.75
CA ALA A 175 6.33 2.01 -0.47
C ALA A 175 5.91 3.00 0.64
N GLY A 176 5.80 4.30 0.30
CA GLY A 176 5.33 5.34 1.23
C GLY A 176 3.91 5.11 1.74
N ASP A 177 3.04 4.48 0.95
CA ASP A 177 1.68 4.15 1.37
C ASP A 177 1.67 3.10 2.48
N ILE A 178 2.50 2.07 2.35
CA ILE A 178 2.60 1.01 3.35
C ILE A 178 3.26 1.53 4.63
N HIS A 179 4.23 2.44 4.51
CA HIS A 179 4.82 3.14 5.65
C HIS A 179 3.75 3.91 6.43
N TYR A 180 2.99 4.76 5.72
CA TYR A 180 1.88 5.50 6.30
C TYR A 180 0.82 4.60 6.93
N TYR A 181 0.39 3.55 6.23
CA TYR A 181 -0.59 2.60 6.73
C TYR A 181 -0.10 1.88 8.00
N THR A 182 1.18 1.55 8.07
CA THR A 182 1.80 0.94 9.26
C THR A 182 1.79 1.92 10.43
N ALA A 183 2.12 3.20 10.20
CA ALA A 183 2.04 4.24 11.21
C ALA A 183 0.61 4.40 11.77
N LEU A 184 -0.41 4.32 10.90
CA LEU A 184 -1.81 4.35 11.33
C LEU A 184 -2.22 3.14 12.20
N LEU A 185 -1.63 1.97 11.95
CA LEU A 185 -1.83 0.76 12.77
C LEU A 185 -1.05 0.80 14.09
N LYS A 186 -0.02 1.65 14.19
CA LYS A 186 0.92 1.77 15.31
C LYS A 186 1.21 3.24 15.67
N PRO A 187 0.18 4.01 16.07
CA PRO A 187 0.36 5.43 16.36
C PRO A 187 1.37 5.67 17.49
N ASP A 188 1.47 4.76 18.45
CA ASP A 188 2.39 4.90 19.60
C ASP A 188 3.88 4.63 19.27
N HIS A 189 4.22 4.29 18.01
CA HIS A 189 5.58 3.90 17.60
C HIS A 189 6.13 4.84 16.51
N TRP A 190 5.71 6.11 16.51
CA TRP A 190 6.23 7.10 15.58
C TRP A 190 7.60 7.65 16.03
N PRO A 191 8.60 7.80 15.13
CA PRO A 191 8.60 7.43 13.71
C PRO A 191 8.73 5.91 13.47
N ILE A 192 8.07 5.41 12.43
CA ILE A 192 8.13 4.00 12.02
C ILE A 192 9.36 3.78 11.14
N SER A 193 10.22 2.82 11.50
CA SER A 193 11.32 2.37 10.64
C SER A 193 10.87 1.28 9.66
N GLU A 194 11.69 1.01 8.63
CA GLU A 194 11.49 -0.11 7.71
C GLU A 194 11.45 -1.46 8.45
N GLN A 195 12.30 -1.64 9.47
CA GLN A 195 12.31 -2.84 10.30
C GLN A 195 11.03 -2.98 11.13
N ASP A 196 10.43 -1.87 11.56
CA ASP A 196 9.13 -1.89 12.25
C ASP A 196 8.02 -2.35 11.31
N ILE A 197 8.04 -1.93 10.04
CA ILE A 197 7.10 -2.39 9.01
C ILE A 197 7.25 -3.91 8.81
N LEU A 198 8.45 -4.39 8.55
CA LEU A 198 8.74 -5.82 8.36
C LEU A 198 8.29 -6.64 9.59
N ALA A 199 8.61 -6.17 10.79
CA ALA A 199 8.19 -6.83 12.03
C ALA A 199 6.67 -6.81 12.23
N ASN A 200 5.99 -5.74 11.82
CA ASN A 200 4.53 -5.61 11.92
C ASN A 200 3.81 -6.60 11.01
N VAL A 201 4.22 -6.68 9.74
CA VAL A 201 3.69 -7.62 8.74
C VAL A 201 3.91 -9.06 9.20
N GLU A 202 5.14 -9.39 9.64
CA GLU A 202 5.48 -10.73 10.15
C GLU A 202 4.67 -11.11 11.40
N LYS A 203 4.40 -10.14 12.28
CA LYS A 203 3.59 -10.36 13.48
C LYS A 203 2.13 -10.57 13.10
N ASN A 204 1.55 -9.72 12.26
CA ASN A 204 0.15 -9.74 11.88
C ASN A 204 -0.06 -9.26 10.43
N PRO A 205 -0.11 -10.17 9.44
CA PRO A 205 -0.29 -9.83 8.03
C PRO A 205 -1.74 -9.46 7.69
N VAL A 206 -2.71 -9.74 8.58
CA VAL A 206 -4.14 -9.56 8.32
C VAL A 206 -4.54 -8.14 7.88
N PRO A 207 -4.05 -7.06 8.51
CA PRO A 207 -4.35 -5.70 8.05
C PRO A 207 -3.87 -5.45 6.61
N TYR A 208 -2.73 -6.01 6.23
CA TYR A 208 -2.15 -5.87 4.90
C TYR A 208 -2.93 -6.67 3.85
N PHE A 209 -3.50 -7.82 4.20
CA PHE A 209 -4.49 -8.49 3.32
C PHE A 209 -5.68 -7.59 3.01
N MET A 210 -6.10 -6.74 3.95
CA MET A 210 -7.25 -5.87 3.72
C MET A 210 -6.96 -4.81 2.65
N LEU A 211 -5.69 -4.44 2.42
CA LEU A 211 -5.29 -3.54 1.33
C LEU A 211 -5.65 -4.09 -0.05
N LEU A 212 -5.80 -5.42 -0.19
CA LEU A 212 -6.24 -6.04 -1.45
C LEU A 212 -7.65 -5.62 -1.86
N SER A 213 -8.46 -5.10 -0.93
CA SER A 213 -9.77 -4.51 -1.25
C SER A 213 -9.65 -3.22 -2.07
N GLY A 214 -8.47 -2.60 -2.10
CA GLY A 214 -8.13 -1.45 -2.94
C GLY A 214 -7.14 -1.75 -4.06
N SER A 215 -6.73 -3.00 -4.25
CA SER A 215 -5.66 -3.41 -5.18
C SER A 215 -5.84 -2.91 -6.62
N ASN A 216 -7.08 -2.69 -7.06
CA ASN A 216 -7.40 -2.24 -8.41
C ASN A 216 -7.52 -0.71 -8.55
N PHE A 217 -7.35 0.07 -7.48
CA PHE A 217 -7.18 1.51 -7.62
C PHE A 217 -5.81 1.78 -8.22
N PRO A 218 -5.72 2.38 -9.41
CA PRO A 218 -4.44 2.78 -9.98
C PRO A 218 -3.93 4.08 -9.35
N LEU A 219 -2.69 4.41 -9.67
CA LEU A 219 -2.18 5.76 -9.43
C LEU A 219 -3.04 6.80 -10.16
N VAL A 220 -3.31 7.91 -9.46
CA VAL A 220 -4.01 9.06 -10.01
C VAL A 220 -2.99 10.08 -10.47
N MET A 221 -3.07 10.51 -11.72
CA MET A 221 -2.19 11.54 -12.28
C MET A 221 -2.99 12.76 -12.75
N HIS A 222 -2.29 13.88 -12.87
CA HIS A 222 -2.71 15.04 -13.63
C HIS A 222 -1.52 15.58 -14.44
N GLY A 223 -1.53 15.34 -15.75
CA GLY A 223 -0.35 15.55 -16.58
C GLY A 223 0.80 14.68 -16.08
N ASP A 224 1.96 15.29 -15.83
CA ASP A 224 3.15 14.59 -15.32
C ASP A 224 3.20 14.50 -13.78
N HIS A 225 2.13 14.91 -13.09
CA HIS A 225 2.10 14.96 -11.64
C HIS A 225 1.22 13.86 -11.06
N GLN A 226 1.81 13.01 -10.21
CA GLN A 226 1.02 12.10 -9.39
C GLN A 226 0.28 12.89 -8.31
N ILE A 227 -1.01 12.62 -8.15
CA ILE A 227 -1.80 13.17 -7.05
C ILE A 227 -1.52 12.34 -5.80
N VAL A 228 -0.82 12.95 -4.85
CA VAL A 228 -0.43 12.36 -3.57
C VAL A 228 -0.54 13.42 -2.48
N GLN A 229 -1.06 13.05 -1.33
CA GLN A 229 -0.99 13.93 -0.17
C GLN A 229 0.40 13.85 0.43
N MET A 230 1.09 14.98 0.42
CA MET A 230 2.37 15.21 1.10
C MET A 230 2.08 15.99 2.38
N VAL A 231 2.53 15.49 3.54
CA VAL A 231 2.37 16.17 4.84
C VAL A 231 3.69 16.12 5.59
N ALA A 232 4.05 17.21 6.24
CA ALA A 232 5.06 17.22 7.30
C ALA A 232 4.73 18.20 8.41
N GLU A 233 5.27 17.95 9.59
CA GLU A 233 5.13 18.78 10.77
C GLU A 233 6.51 19.12 11.35
N PHE A 234 6.70 20.40 11.67
CA PHE A 234 7.97 20.91 12.20
C PHE A 234 7.71 21.83 13.39
N ASP A 235 8.57 21.75 14.40
CA ASP A 235 8.59 22.75 15.47
C ASP A 235 8.91 24.13 14.89
N CYS A 236 8.10 25.13 15.21
CA CYS A 236 8.25 26.48 14.74
C CYS A 236 7.93 27.47 15.85
N ASN A 237 8.91 28.28 16.26
CA ASN A 237 8.72 29.24 17.36
C ASN A 237 8.08 30.56 16.93
N GLY A 238 7.86 30.77 15.64
CA GLY A 238 7.31 32.00 15.13
C GLY A 238 7.47 32.16 13.62
N ILE A 239 6.58 32.95 13.05
CA ILE A 239 6.64 33.36 11.65
C ILE A 239 6.61 34.87 11.53
N ASN A 240 7.23 35.41 10.47
CA ASN A 240 7.06 36.80 10.08
C ASN A 240 6.06 36.89 8.92
N GLY A 241 4.77 36.95 9.26
CA GLY A 241 3.69 36.99 8.28
C GLY A 241 3.81 38.13 7.25
N GLN A 242 4.33 39.30 7.66
CA GLN A 242 4.54 40.43 6.74
C GLN A 242 5.61 40.14 5.69
N ALA A 243 6.72 39.52 6.10
CA ALA A 243 7.77 39.10 5.15
C ALA A 243 7.26 38.02 4.21
N LEU A 244 6.51 37.05 4.74
CA LEU A 244 5.93 35.92 4.00
C LEU A 244 4.89 36.38 2.97
N ALA A 245 4.14 37.45 3.24
CA ALA A 245 3.12 37.99 2.34
C ALA A 245 3.62 38.36 0.93
N LYS A 246 4.94 38.46 0.72
CA LYS A 246 5.55 38.59 -0.61
C LYS A 246 5.24 37.37 -1.48
N HIS A 247 5.46 36.16 -0.96
CA HIS A 247 5.31 34.89 -1.70
C HIS A 247 4.04 34.11 -1.33
N PHE A 248 3.43 34.43 -0.19
CA PHE A 248 2.27 33.72 0.34
C PHE A 248 1.04 34.64 0.42
N ILE A 249 -0.14 34.06 0.25
CA ILE A 249 -1.39 34.62 0.76
C ILE A 249 -1.45 34.20 2.23
N VAL A 250 -1.50 35.18 3.13
CA VAL A 250 -1.47 34.96 4.57
C VAL A 250 -2.85 35.27 5.12
N ASP A 251 -3.54 34.24 5.62
CA ASP A 251 -4.77 34.39 6.41
C ASP A 251 -4.48 34.01 7.87
N GLN A 252 -5.20 34.58 8.82
CA GLN A 252 -5.06 34.28 10.23
C GLN A 252 -6.44 34.13 10.86
N ARG A 253 -6.65 33.00 11.54
CA ARG A 253 -7.84 32.74 12.36
C ARG A 253 -7.39 32.24 13.71
N ASP A 254 -7.82 32.96 14.75
CA ASP A 254 -7.35 32.76 16.12
C ASP A 254 -5.81 32.73 16.22
N ALA A 255 -5.25 31.60 16.65
CA ALA A 255 -3.82 31.39 16.83
C ALA A 255 -3.13 30.73 15.62
N VAL A 256 -3.89 30.42 14.57
CA VAL A 256 -3.40 29.70 13.40
C VAL A 256 -3.24 30.68 12.23
N TYR A 257 -2.12 30.57 11.52
CA TYR A 257 -1.87 31.27 10.27
C TYR A 257 -1.90 30.26 9.13
N GLN A 258 -2.65 30.55 8.08
CA GLN A 258 -2.59 29.82 6.82
C GLN A 258 -1.71 30.58 5.83
N LEU A 259 -0.70 29.89 5.31
CA LEU A 259 0.28 30.39 4.35
C LEU A 259 0.08 29.64 3.03
N SER A 260 -0.74 30.22 2.14
CA SER A 260 -1.00 29.63 0.83
C SER A 260 0.02 30.14 -0.20
N LEU A 261 0.76 29.25 -0.85
CA LEU A 261 1.80 29.66 -1.80
C LEU A 261 1.18 30.25 -3.08
N LYS A 262 1.52 31.49 -3.42
CA LYS A 262 0.97 32.17 -4.61
C LYS A 262 1.36 31.43 -5.89
N GLY A 263 0.37 31.15 -6.74
CA GLY A 263 0.55 30.40 -7.99
C GLY A 263 0.60 28.88 -7.82
N TRP A 264 0.50 28.37 -6.58
CA TRP A 264 0.55 26.94 -6.26
C TRP A 264 -0.63 26.48 -5.39
N LEU A 265 -1.59 27.37 -5.13
CA LEU A 265 -2.82 27.08 -4.38
C LEU A 265 -3.87 26.36 -5.24
N GLU A 266 -3.69 26.30 -6.54
CA GLU A 266 -4.64 25.70 -7.49
C GLU A 266 -4.33 24.21 -7.74
N PHE A 267 -5.33 23.50 -8.27
CA PHE A 267 -5.16 22.13 -8.77
C PHE A 267 -4.07 22.09 -9.84
N PRO A 268 -3.16 21.09 -9.81
CA PRO A 268 -3.16 19.91 -8.95
C PRO A 268 -2.40 20.07 -7.62
N HIS A 269 -1.73 21.19 -7.37
CA HIS A 269 -0.66 21.27 -6.37
C HIS A 269 -1.12 21.54 -4.94
N TYR A 270 -1.99 22.52 -4.73
CA TYR A 270 -2.51 22.94 -3.42
C TYR A 270 -1.44 23.06 -2.30
N ALA A 271 -0.38 23.82 -2.57
CA ALA A 271 0.72 24.01 -1.63
C ALA A 271 0.37 25.03 -0.52
N VAL A 272 0.19 24.53 0.71
CA VAL A 272 -0.22 25.33 1.88
C VAL A 272 0.59 24.92 3.12
N ALA A 273 0.94 25.89 3.95
CA ALA A 273 1.43 25.64 5.31
C ALA A 273 0.49 26.28 6.35
N TYR A 274 0.36 25.63 7.50
CA TYR A 274 -0.35 26.13 8.67
C TYR A 274 0.63 26.31 9.81
N TYR A 275 0.67 27.49 10.39
CA TYR A 275 1.44 27.75 11.60
C TYR A 275 0.50 27.95 12.78
N ASP A 276 0.55 27.03 13.74
CA ASP A 276 -0.18 27.12 15.00
C ASP A 276 0.70 27.71 16.09
N LYS A 277 0.37 28.93 16.52
CA LYS A 277 1.12 29.64 17.55
C LYS A 277 0.98 29.01 18.93
N LYS A 278 -0.11 28.29 19.23
CA LYS A 278 -0.31 27.67 20.54
C LYS A 278 0.57 26.43 20.69
N GLU A 279 0.60 25.61 19.64
CA GLU A 279 1.39 24.38 19.60
C GLU A 279 2.84 24.63 19.17
N ALA A 280 3.17 25.84 18.71
CA ALA A 280 4.46 26.16 18.12
C ALA A 280 4.83 25.18 16.99
N LEU A 281 3.87 24.92 16.11
CA LEU A 281 3.92 23.89 15.09
C LEU A 281 3.69 24.48 13.70
N LEU A 282 4.53 24.12 12.74
CA LEU A 282 4.36 24.40 11.32
C LEU A 282 4.04 23.10 10.59
N ARG A 283 2.82 22.99 10.07
CA ARG A 283 2.36 21.86 9.26
C ARG A 283 2.35 22.24 7.79
N LEU A 284 2.96 21.44 6.93
CA LEU A 284 3.00 21.61 5.48
C LEU A 284 2.08 20.59 4.82
N SER A 285 1.43 21.00 3.74
CA SER A 285 0.50 20.18 2.99
C SER A 285 0.58 20.51 1.50
N ALA A 286 0.62 19.49 0.64
CA ALA A 286 0.48 19.63 -0.80
C ALA A 286 -0.10 18.35 -1.43
N LEU A 287 -0.72 18.46 -2.61
CA LEU A 287 -1.29 17.33 -3.37
C LEU A 287 -0.38 16.79 -4.48
N THR A 288 0.84 17.32 -4.59
CA THR A 288 1.87 16.82 -5.51
C THR A 288 3.24 17.01 -4.90
N GLU A 289 4.20 16.18 -5.33
CA GLU A 289 5.60 16.31 -4.93
C GLU A 289 6.20 17.66 -5.33
N LEU A 290 5.94 18.12 -6.56
CA LEU A 290 6.41 19.43 -7.02
C LEU A 290 5.83 20.58 -6.18
N GLY A 291 4.53 20.54 -5.85
CA GLY A 291 3.90 21.53 -4.99
C GLY A 291 4.55 21.58 -3.61
N TYR A 292 4.86 20.41 -3.04
CA TYR A 292 5.54 20.29 -1.75
C TYR A 292 6.97 20.86 -1.79
N GLN A 293 7.76 20.50 -2.80
CA GLN A 293 9.12 21.01 -3.00
C GLN A 293 9.12 22.54 -3.17
N GLN A 294 8.14 23.11 -3.89
CA GLN A 294 8.03 24.56 -4.05
C GLN A 294 7.64 25.25 -2.75
N LEU A 295 6.78 24.62 -1.94
CA LEU A 295 6.43 25.12 -0.61
C LEU A 295 7.66 25.23 0.28
N ILE A 296 8.43 24.15 0.40
CA ILE A 296 9.68 24.12 1.19
C ILE A 296 10.69 25.13 0.66
N SER A 297 10.94 25.14 -0.65
CA SER A 297 11.90 26.08 -1.25
C SER A 297 11.56 27.53 -0.93
N HIS A 298 10.28 27.91 -0.94
CA HIS A 298 9.86 29.27 -0.61
C HIS A 298 9.92 29.56 0.88
N LEU A 299 9.55 28.62 1.75
CA LEU A 299 9.69 28.77 3.21
C LEU A 299 11.18 28.91 3.59
N ASN A 300 12.08 28.11 3.02
CA ASN A 300 13.50 28.16 3.31
C ASN A 300 14.17 29.49 2.94
N ARG A 301 13.61 30.25 1.98
CA ARG A 301 14.06 31.64 1.70
C ARG A 301 13.85 32.61 2.86
N TYR A 302 13.01 32.23 3.83
CA TYR A 302 12.74 32.98 5.05
C TYR A 302 13.42 32.37 6.29
N GLY A 303 14.33 31.42 6.11
CA GLY A 303 15.17 30.88 7.18
C GLY A 303 14.52 29.78 8.03
N PHE A 304 13.60 29.01 7.47
CA PHE A 304 12.99 27.87 8.16
C PHE A 304 13.86 26.59 8.13
N ASP A 305 14.80 26.48 7.18
CA ASP A 305 15.73 25.35 7.02
C ASP A 305 15.07 23.96 7.07
N LEU A 306 13.92 23.82 6.41
CA LEU A 306 13.13 22.59 6.35
C LEU A 306 13.75 21.56 5.38
N PRO A 307 13.72 20.26 5.70
CA PRO A 307 14.13 19.19 4.80
C PRO A 307 13.13 19.01 3.64
N ASP A 308 13.59 18.37 2.56
CA ASP A 308 12.77 18.07 1.38
C ASP A 308 11.85 16.85 1.56
N ASP A 309 12.14 15.99 2.54
CA ASP A 309 11.39 14.77 2.81
C ASP A 309 10.15 15.05 3.66
N PRO A 310 8.94 14.64 3.22
CA PRO A 310 7.74 14.73 4.05
C PRO A 310 7.73 13.66 5.15
N ASP A 311 6.97 13.88 6.22
CA ASP A 311 6.64 12.82 7.17
C ASP A 311 5.80 11.72 6.51
N PHE A 312 4.87 12.14 5.63
CA PHE A 312 3.98 11.24 4.91
C PHE A 312 3.80 11.62 3.45
N ARG A 313 3.84 10.61 2.59
CA ARG A 313 3.46 10.66 1.18
C ARG A 313 2.45 9.56 0.92
N VAL A 314 1.19 9.95 0.69
CA VAL A 314 0.07 9.00 0.61
C VAL A 314 -0.69 9.17 -0.70
N SER A 315 -0.81 8.09 -1.45
CA SER A 315 -1.63 8.00 -2.65
C SER A 315 -3.11 8.04 -2.32
N VAL A 316 -3.88 8.57 -3.27
CA VAL A 316 -5.36 8.60 -3.22
C VAL A 316 -5.93 7.19 -2.98
N ALA A 317 -5.33 6.16 -3.60
CA ALA A 317 -5.71 4.76 -3.41
C ALA A 317 -5.54 4.29 -1.96
N MET A 318 -4.41 4.61 -1.32
CA MET A 318 -4.17 4.27 0.08
C MET A 318 -5.09 5.04 1.03
N GLN A 319 -5.34 6.32 0.79
CA GLN A 319 -6.27 7.12 1.61
C GLN A 319 -7.63 6.45 1.65
N LYS A 320 -8.22 6.23 0.47
CA LYS A 320 -9.56 5.66 0.37
C LYS A 320 -9.64 4.26 0.97
N THR A 321 -8.65 3.43 0.66
CA THR A 321 -8.60 2.04 1.14
C THR A 321 -8.38 2.00 2.66
N GLY A 322 -7.48 2.83 3.17
CA GLY A 322 -7.18 2.93 4.59
C GLY A 322 -8.39 3.41 5.40
N GLU A 323 -9.10 4.44 4.95
CA GLU A 323 -10.34 4.94 5.57
C GLU A 323 -11.41 3.85 5.63
N ASP A 324 -11.60 3.15 4.51
CA ASP A 324 -12.53 2.05 4.41
C ASP A 324 -12.18 0.94 5.41
N ILE A 325 -10.88 0.62 5.59
CA ILE A 325 -10.42 -0.43 6.50
C ILE A 325 -10.50 0.00 7.96
N LEU A 326 -10.03 1.21 8.28
CA LEU A 326 -9.87 1.72 9.63
C LEU A 326 -11.13 2.41 10.18
N LYS A 327 -12.11 2.69 9.31
CA LYS A 327 -13.40 3.32 9.65
C LYS A 327 -13.24 4.69 10.33
N ARG A 328 -12.24 5.44 9.90
CA ARG A 328 -11.98 6.82 10.32
C ARG A 328 -11.39 7.58 9.14
N ASP A 329 -11.59 8.88 9.14
CA ASP A 329 -10.86 9.80 8.26
C ASP A 329 -9.37 9.75 8.62
N LEU A 330 -8.51 9.63 7.61
CA LEU A 330 -7.07 9.46 7.79
C LEU A 330 -6.29 10.76 7.60
N LEU A 331 -6.86 11.75 6.90
CA LEU A 331 -6.16 12.95 6.48
C LEU A 331 -6.96 14.25 6.68
N ALA A 332 -7.98 14.24 7.54
CA ALA A 332 -8.59 15.47 8.04
C ALA A 332 -7.49 16.41 8.57
N ASP A 333 -7.18 17.47 7.81
CA ASP A 333 -6.29 18.52 8.27
C ASP A 333 -7.05 19.32 9.34
N PRO A 334 -6.60 19.30 10.61
CA PRO A 334 -7.34 19.92 11.71
C PRO A 334 -7.48 21.44 11.53
N TYR A 335 -6.61 22.06 10.71
CA TYR A 335 -6.63 23.48 10.45
C TYR A 335 -7.53 23.84 9.26
N GLN A 336 -7.82 22.90 8.36
CA GLN A 336 -8.59 23.20 7.16
C GLN A 336 -10.01 23.70 7.47
N GLU A 337 -10.66 23.15 8.51
CA GLU A 337 -11.98 23.60 8.95
C GLU A 337 -11.97 25.04 9.48
N LEU A 338 -10.87 25.49 10.07
CA LEU A 338 -10.75 26.84 10.63
C LEU A 338 -10.87 27.89 9.53
N PHE A 339 -10.29 27.64 8.35
CA PHE A 339 -10.19 28.61 7.25
C PHE A 339 -11.32 28.51 6.21
N GLY A 340 -12.41 27.80 6.54
CA GLY A 340 -13.60 27.69 5.69
C GLY A 340 -14.12 29.05 5.20
N GLU A 341 -14.34 29.14 3.88
CA GLU A 341 -14.92 30.23 3.05
C GLU A 341 -14.02 31.15 2.19
N VAL A 342 -12.68 30.99 2.11
CA VAL A 342 -11.87 31.79 1.13
C VAL A 342 -11.10 30.97 0.09
N VAL A 343 -11.16 29.64 0.16
CA VAL A 343 -10.97 28.80 -1.04
C VAL A 343 -12.19 27.90 -1.06
N SER A 344 -12.84 27.81 -2.23
CA SER A 344 -14.07 27.05 -2.42
C SER A 344 -14.00 25.68 -1.74
N ASP A 345 -15.19 25.17 -1.45
CA ASP A 345 -15.61 23.83 -1.07
C ASP A 345 -15.03 22.67 -1.95
N GLU A 346 -13.88 22.89 -2.58
CA GLU A 346 -13.14 22.11 -3.56
C GLU A 346 -11.84 21.52 -3.01
N ASN A 347 -11.29 21.99 -1.88
CA ASN A 347 -9.93 21.57 -1.45
C ASN A 347 -9.85 20.20 -0.76
N SER A 348 -10.63 19.92 0.31
CA SER A 348 -10.74 18.55 0.84
C SER A 348 -11.59 17.69 -0.10
N LYS A 349 -12.58 18.34 -0.72
CA LYS A 349 -13.43 17.68 -1.70
C LYS A 349 -12.69 17.34 -2.99
N ALA A 350 -11.52 17.86 -3.33
CA ALA A 350 -10.86 17.48 -4.59
C ALA A 350 -10.39 16.03 -4.52
N ALA A 351 -9.66 15.66 -3.46
CA ALA A 351 -9.24 14.29 -3.22
C ALA A 351 -10.46 13.39 -2.95
N ASP A 352 -11.43 13.84 -2.15
CA ASP A 352 -12.65 13.06 -1.87
C ASP A 352 -13.53 12.87 -3.11
N LYS A 353 -13.71 13.90 -3.92
CA LYS A 353 -14.46 13.83 -5.18
C LYS A 353 -13.69 13.02 -6.20
N LEU A 354 -12.36 13.08 -6.26
CA LEU A 354 -11.57 12.18 -7.10
C LEU A 354 -11.73 10.73 -6.63
N ASN A 355 -11.64 10.48 -5.32
CA ASN A 355 -11.95 9.17 -4.71
C ASN A 355 -13.36 8.69 -5.05
N GLU A 356 -14.35 9.58 -5.02
CA GLU A 356 -15.75 9.28 -5.35
C GLU A 356 -15.93 9.02 -6.86
N VAL A 357 -15.28 9.83 -7.72
CA VAL A 357 -15.23 9.60 -9.17
C VAL A 357 -14.62 8.23 -9.43
N MET A 358 -13.48 7.91 -8.83
CA MET A 358 -12.80 6.62 -8.94
C MET A 358 -13.70 5.47 -8.49
N ALA A 359 -14.39 5.62 -7.36
CA ALA A 359 -15.34 4.62 -6.84
C ALA A 359 -16.52 4.36 -7.81
N HIS A 360 -16.88 5.34 -8.64
CA HIS A 360 -17.90 5.18 -9.67
C HIS A 360 -17.35 4.67 -11.01
N LEU A 361 -16.13 5.04 -11.40
CA LEU A 361 -15.54 4.65 -12.68
C LEU A 361 -14.98 3.23 -12.67
N VAL A 362 -14.21 2.88 -11.63
CA VAL A 362 -13.45 1.62 -11.56
C VAL A 362 -14.34 0.37 -11.76
N PRO A 363 -15.55 0.25 -11.17
CA PRO A 363 -16.40 -0.91 -11.40
C PRO A 363 -16.84 -1.12 -12.86
N ASP A 364 -17.13 -0.03 -13.57
CA ASP A 364 -17.55 -0.11 -14.98
C ASP A 364 -16.36 -0.41 -15.89
N ILE A 365 -15.21 0.21 -15.63
CA ILE A 365 -13.98 -0.04 -16.38
C ILE A 365 -13.52 -1.50 -16.20
N ASN A 366 -13.52 -2.01 -14.95
CA ASN A 366 -13.18 -3.41 -14.65
C ASN A 366 -14.14 -4.41 -15.32
N ALA A 367 -15.39 -4.01 -15.57
CA ALA A 367 -16.37 -4.82 -16.29
C ALA A 367 -16.30 -4.66 -17.82
N GLY A 368 -15.32 -3.92 -18.35
CA GLY A 368 -15.19 -3.61 -19.78
C GLY A 368 -16.29 -2.71 -20.33
N ARG A 369 -17.02 -2.00 -19.46
CA ARG A 369 -18.08 -1.05 -19.83
C ARG A 369 -17.51 0.36 -19.94
N VAL A 370 -18.09 1.17 -20.82
CA VAL A 370 -17.80 2.61 -20.88
C VAL A 370 -18.60 3.30 -19.77
N PRO A 371 -17.95 3.94 -18.79
CA PRO A 371 -18.66 4.63 -17.72
C PRO A 371 -19.48 5.80 -18.26
N ASP A 372 -20.64 6.08 -17.64
CA ASP A 372 -21.42 7.29 -17.94
C ASP A 372 -20.77 8.50 -17.25
N PHE A 373 -19.86 9.17 -17.95
CA PHE A 373 -19.12 10.32 -17.42
C PHE A 373 -20.04 11.45 -16.97
N ALA A 374 -21.14 11.69 -17.67
CA ALA A 374 -22.09 12.74 -17.31
C ALA A 374 -22.85 12.40 -16.02
N ALA A 375 -23.20 11.12 -15.81
CA ALA A 375 -23.80 10.67 -14.57
C ALA A 375 -22.81 10.72 -13.40
N VAL A 376 -21.56 10.31 -13.60
CA VAL A 376 -20.50 10.36 -12.58
C VAL A 376 -20.19 11.81 -12.21
N ALA A 377 -20.02 12.69 -13.19
CA ALA A 377 -19.82 14.13 -12.97
C ALA A 377 -20.97 14.76 -12.18
N ARG A 378 -22.22 14.37 -12.46
CA ARG A 378 -23.40 14.88 -11.75
C ARG A 378 -23.49 14.38 -10.31
N LYS A 379 -23.06 13.14 -10.05
CA LYS A 379 -23.05 12.54 -8.70
C LYS A 379 -21.97 13.15 -7.81
N THR A 380 -20.78 13.36 -8.37
CA THR A 380 -19.58 13.79 -7.64
C THR A 380 -19.37 15.31 -7.65
N GLY A 381 -20.09 16.03 -8.52
CA GLY A 381 -19.88 17.46 -8.73
C GLY A 381 -18.54 17.80 -9.41
N VAL A 382 -17.84 16.83 -9.98
CA VAL A 382 -16.59 17.04 -10.74
C VAL A 382 -16.92 17.40 -12.19
N ASN A 383 -16.10 18.25 -12.80
CA ASN A 383 -16.25 18.61 -14.21
C ASN A 383 -16.23 17.36 -15.11
N VAL A 384 -17.20 17.23 -16.02
CA VAL A 384 -17.32 16.05 -16.91
C VAL A 384 -16.07 15.79 -17.74
N LYS A 385 -15.33 16.83 -18.12
CA LYS A 385 -14.05 16.71 -18.83
C LYS A 385 -13.00 16.07 -17.94
N VAL A 386 -12.89 16.49 -16.67
CA VAL A 386 -11.97 15.90 -15.69
C VAL A 386 -12.33 14.42 -15.43
N VAL A 387 -13.62 14.10 -15.31
CA VAL A 387 -14.09 12.70 -15.19
C VAL A 387 -13.70 11.88 -16.43
N ALA A 388 -13.89 12.44 -17.63
CA ALA A 388 -13.57 11.77 -18.88
C ALA A 388 -12.05 11.59 -19.08
N ASP A 389 -11.25 12.59 -18.74
CA ASP A 389 -9.79 12.55 -18.82
C ASP A 389 -9.23 11.51 -17.85
N LEU A 390 -9.74 11.48 -16.60
CA LEU A 390 -9.40 10.46 -15.62
C LEU A 390 -9.80 9.07 -16.11
N ALA A 391 -11.04 8.89 -16.57
CA ALA A 391 -11.50 7.60 -17.11
C ALA A 391 -10.65 7.11 -18.30
N LYS A 392 -10.24 8.03 -19.19
CA LYS A 392 -9.37 7.70 -20.31
C LYS A 392 -8.01 7.22 -19.84
N GLU A 393 -7.39 7.91 -18.88
CA GLU A 393 -6.11 7.50 -18.32
C GLU A 393 -6.19 6.13 -17.62
N LEU A 394 -7.26 5.89 -16.85
CA LEU A 394 -7.54 4.59 -16.22
C LEU A 394 -7.63 3.48 -17.28
N ILE A 395 -8.40 3.72 -18.35
CA ILE A 395 -8.57 2.77 -19.45
C ILE A 395 -7.25 2.53 -20.19
N GLU A 396 -6.44 3.56 -20.42
CA GLU A 396 -5.14 3.45 -21.08
C GLU A 396 -4.14 2.65 -20.22
N ARG A 397 -4.07 2.91 -18.92
CA ARG A 397 -3.22 2.13 -17.99
C ARG A 397 -3.66 0.67 -17.89
N MET A 398 -4.95 0.39 -17.98
CA MET A 398 -5.46 -0.98 -18.03
C MET A 398 -5.26 -1.66 -19.39
N LYS A 399 -5.11 -0.90 -20.49
CA LYS A 399 -4.86 -1.42 -21.84
C LYS A 399 -3.37 -1.53 -22.20
N GLY A 400 -2.52 -0.71 -21.58
CA GLY A 400 -1.06 -0.73 -21.75
C GLY A 400 -0.37 -1.95 -21.12
N ALA A 401 -1.15 -2.83 -20.48
CA ALA A 401 -0.72 -4.15 -19.99
C ALA A 401 -0.79 -5.26 -21.08
N LYS A 402 -0.92 -4.90 -22.36
CA LYS A 402 -0.99 -5.83 -23.49
C LYS A 402 0.32 -5.97 -24.26
#